data_AF-A0A832DIX3-F1
#
_entry.id   AF-A0A832DIX3-F1
#
_cell.length_a   1.000
_cell.length_b   1.000
_cell.length_c   1.000
_cell.angle_alpha   90.00
_cell.angle_beta   90.00
_cell.angle_gamma   90.00
#
_symmetry.space_group_name_H-M   'P 1'
#
loop_
_entity.id
_entity.type
_entity.pdbx_description
1 polymer ?
#
loop_
_entity_poly.entity_id
_entity_poly.type
_entity_poly.pdbx_seq_one_letter_code
_entity_poly.pdbx_strand_id
1 'polypeptide(L)'
;MSFEEAELLRLRAEAFLRNAERLYAEGEYDLAAFSIEQHCQLMVKYKLLLKTGSYPRTHSLIRLVRELSKAAEGAKRLLEDIVMLTKIEDAYIGSRYLPRRYEKEEVEAMLKYIKEKFKPVIDEL
;
A
#
# COMPACT_ATOMS: atom_id res chain seq x y z
N MET A 1 7.61 7.90 21.41
CA MET A 1 6.80 7.33 20.32
C MET A 1 5.91 6.27 20.93
N SER A 2 4.58 6.38 20.82
CA SER A 2 3.69 5.42 21.48
C SER A 2 3.49 4.20 20.59
N PHE A 3 3.56 3.02 21.20
CA PHE A 3 3.15 1.75 20.60
C PHE A 3 1.73 1.84 20.00
N GLU A 4 0.87 2.66 20.59
CA GLU A 4 -0.49 2.95 20.11
C GLU A 4 -0.55 3.56 18.71
N GLU A 5 0.40 4.46 18.37
CA GLU A 5 0.44 5.08 17.03
C GLU A 5 0.75 4.03 15.96
N ALA A 6 1.74 3.17 16.21
CA ALA A 6 2.12 2.10 15.30
C ALA A 6 0.96 1.10 15.12
N GLU A 7 0.32 0.70 16.21
CA GLU A 7 -0.79 -0.25 16.15
C GLU A 7 -2.01 0.33 15.43
N LEU A 8 -2.30 1.63 15.62
CA LEU A 8 -3.38 2.30 14.89
C LEU A 8 -3.12 2.35 13.38
N LEU A 9 -1.87 2.56 12.95
CA LEU A 9 -1.49 2.50 11.52
C LEU A 9 -1.77 1.11 10.95
N ARG A 10 -1.34 0.06 11.64
CA ARG A 10 -1.54 -1.33 11.24
C ARG A 10 -3.03 -1.67 11.13
N LEU A 11 -3.82 -1.34 12.15
CA LEU A 11 -5.26 -1.61 12.17
C LEU A 11 -6.00 -0.90 11.02
N ARG A 12 -5.63 0.36 10.74
CA ARG A 12 -6.19 1.11 9.61
C ARG A 12 -5.78 0.50 8.27
N ALA A 13 -4.52 0.11 8.12
CA ALA A 13 -4.05 -0.53 6.89
C ALA A 13 -4.84 -1.81 6.59
N GLU A 14 -5.05 -2.66 7.59
CA GLU A 14 -5.84 -3.89 7.46
C GLU A 14 -7.31 -3.59 7.16
N ALA A 15 -7.88 -2.52 7.74
CA ALA A 15 -9.24 -2.07 7.41
C ALA A 15 -9.36 -1.62 5.96
N PHE A 16 -8.37 -0.90 5.42
CA PHE A 16 -8.34 -0.49 4.02
C PHE A 16 -8.29 -1.69 3.07
N LEU A 17 -7.52 -2.73 3.38
CA LEU A 17 -7.48 -3.93 2.55
C LEU A 17 -8.84 -4.66 2.53
N ARG A 18 -9.46 -4.87 3.70
CA ARG A 18 -10.81 -5.46 3.77
C ARG A 18 -11.83 -4.63 3.01
N ASN A 19 -11.71 -3.30 3.06
CA ASN A 19 -12.58 -2.40 2.31
C ASN A 19 -12.35 -2.51 0.80
N ALA A 20 -11.09 -2.60 0.36
CA ALA A 20 -10.75 -2.77 -1.05
C ALA A 20 -11.37 -4.05 -1.63
N GLU A 21 -11.32 -5.16 -0.90
CA GLU A 21 -11.91 -6.43 -1.33
C GLU A 21 -13.43 -6.35 -1.48
N ARG A 22 -14.11 -5.66 -0.55
CA ARG A 22 -15.57 -5.43 -0.62
C ARG A 22 -15.95 -4.54 -1.80
N LEU A 23 -15.27 -3.41 -1.96
CA LEU A 23 -15.50 -2.48 -3.06
C LEU A 23 -15.26 -3.15 -4.42
N TYR A 24 -14.22 -3.97 -4.54
CA TYR A 24 -13.98 -4.75 -5.74
C TYR A 24 -15.14 -5.71 -6.05
N ALA A 25 -15.66 -6.42 -5.05
CA ALA A 25 -16.81 -7.31 -5.22
C ALA A 25 -18.10 -6.56 -5.58
N GLU A 26 -18.24 -5.31 -5.12
CA GLU A 26 -19.37 -4.41 -5.41
C GLU A 26 -19.23 -3.71 -6.78
N GLY A 27 -18.09 -3.82 -7.46
CA GLY A 27 -17.82 -3.16 -8.74
C GLY A 27 -17.30 -1.72 -8.63
N GLU A 28 -16.98 -1.26 -7.42
CA GLU A 28 -16.48 0.08 -7.11
C GLU A 28 -14.94 0.14 -7.27
N TYR A 29 -14.47 -0.05 -8.50
CA TYR A 29 -13.05 -0.26 -8.80
C TYR A 29 -12.14 0.93 -8.46
N ASP A 30 -12.58 2.16 -8.71
CA ASP A 30 -11.78 3.36 -8.40
C ASP A 30 -11.49 3.47 -6.90
N LEU A 31 -12.51 3.24 -6.07
CA LEU A 31 -12.41 3.26 -4.61
C LEU A 31 -11.66 2.04 -4.07
N ALA A 32 -11.79 0.89 -4.73
CA ALA A 32 -11.02 -0.30 -4.40
C ALA A 32 -9.52 -0.05 -4.63
N ALA A 33 -9.13 0.48 -5.80
CA ALA A 33 -7.75 0.85 -6.11
C ALA A 33 -7.19 1.88 -5.11
N PHE A 34 -7.98 2.90 -4.77
CA PHE A 34 -7.61 3.87 -3.74
C PHE A 34 -7.38 3.20 -2.37
N SER A 35 -8.27 2.28 -1.99
CA SER A 35 -8.16 1.56 -0.71
C SER A 35 -6.92 0.65 -0.68
N ILE A 36 -6.52 0.06 -1.81
CA ILE A 36 -5.28 -0.71 -1.94
C ILE A 36 -4.05 0.18 -1.73
N GLU A 37 -4.01 1.37 -2.34
CA GLU A 37 -2.91 2.31 -2.15
C GLU A 37 -2.78 2.74 -0.69
N GLN A 38 -3.91 3.06 -0.03
CA GLN A 38 -3.92 3.43 1.39
C GLN A 38 -3.40 2.28 2.28
N HIS A 39 -3.80 1.03 1.99
CA HIS A 39 -3.26 -0.14 2.68
C HIS A 39 -1.72 -0.19 2.56
N CYS A 40 -1.20 -0.13 1.34
CA CYS A 40 0.24 -0.20 1.09
C CYS A 40 1.00 0.92 1.82
N GLN A 41 0.53 2.15 1.69
CA GLN A 41 1.18 3.32 2.28
C GLN A 41 1.25 3.20 3.80
N LEU A 42 0.14 2.79 4.45
CA LEU A 42 0.08 2.64 5.90
C LEU A 42 0.93 1.48 6.41
N MET A 43 0.96 0.33 5.72
CA MET A 43 1.82 -0.79 6.09
C MET A 43 3.31 -0.44 6.03
N VAL A 44 3.74 0.27 4.98
CA VAL A 44 5.15 0.70 4.88
C VAL A 44 5.48 1.74 5.96
N LYS A 45 4.57 2.69 6.23
CA LYS A 45 4.75 3.65 7.34
C LYS A 45 4.81 2.97 8.70
N TYR A 46 3.97 1.97 8.93
CA TYR A 46 4.01 1.15 10.14
C TYR A 46 5.37 0.46 10.31
N LYS A 47 5.88 -0.22 9.27
CA LYS A 47 7.19 -0.89 9.33
C LYS A 47 8.35 0.09 9.50
N LEU A 48 8.31 1.24 8.81
CA LEU A 48 9.28 2.32 9.02
C LEU A 48 9.27 2.81 10.46
N LEU A 49 8.08 3.08 11.01
CA LEU A 49 7.92 3.54 12.39
C LEU A 49 8.53 2.55 13.39
N LEU A 50 8.28 1.25 13.22
CA LEU A 50 8.86 0.21 14.07
C LEU A 50 10.39 0.10 13.94
N LYS A 51 10.94 0.29 12.74
CA LYS A 51 12.37 0.09 12.44
C LYS A 51 13.25 1.31 12.74
N THR A 52 12.72 2.52 12.54
CA THR A 52 13.53 3.75 12.59
C THR A 52 12.99 4.79 13.56
N GLY A 53 11.81 4.55 14.15
CA GLY A 53 11.16 5.53 15.02
C GLY A 53 10.67 6.77 14.27
N SER A 54 10.47 6.71 12.94
CA SER A 54 9.78 7.76 12.17
C SER A 54 9.45 7.27 10.75
N TYR A 55 8.70 8.05 9.99
CA TYR A 55 8.55 7.85 8.54
C TYR A 55 8.46 9.21 7.82
N PRO A 56 8.88 9.29 6.55
CA PRO A 56 8.71 10.50 5.75
C PRO A 56 7.23 10.88 5.62
N ARG A 57 6.90 12.16 5.81
CA ARG A 57 5.55 12.70 5.60
C ARG A 57 5.30 12.91 4.10
N THR A 58 5.13 11.81 3.38
CA THR A 58 4.85 11.76 1.94
C THR A 58 3.73 10.76 1.65
N HIS A 59 3.11 10.92 0.49
CA HIS A 59 2.18 9.94 -0.07
C HIS A 59 2.81 9.09 -1.17
N SER A 60 4.10 9.30 -1.49
CA SER A 60 4.77 8.47 -2.48
C SER A 60 5.10 7.10 -1.91
N LEU A 61 4.39 6.07 -2.39
CA LEU A 61 4.61 4.68 -1.99
C LEU A 61 6.03 4.22 -2.36
N ILE A 62 6.49 4.54 -3.58
CA ILE A 62 7.84 4.19 -4.03
C ILE A 62 8.90 4.81 -3.11
N ARG A 63 8.75 6.10 -2.75
CA ARG A 63 9.68 6.74 -1.83
C ARG A 63 9.67 6.07 -0.45
N LEU A 64 8.50 5.73 0.07
CA LEU A 64 8.37 5.01 1.35
C LEU A 64 9.05 3.64 1.31
N VAL A 65 8.84 2.85 0.25
CA VAL A 65 9.49 1.54 0.08
C VAL A 65 11.01 1.68 -0.04
N ARG A 66 11.51 2.68 -0.77
CA ARG A 66 12.95 2.97 -0.85
C ARG A 66 13.53 3.32 0.52
N GLU A 67 12.87 4.16 1.31
CA GLU A 67 13.31 4.45 2.67
C GLU A 67 13.27 3.20 3.55
N LEU A 68 12.22 2.37 3.46
CA LEU A 68 12.15 1.12 4.22
C LEU A 68 13.28 0.17 3.83
N SER A 69 13.65 0.09 2.55
CA SER A 69 14.74 -0.77 2.08
C SER A 69 16.12 -0.42 2.64
N LYS A 70 16.31 0.81 3.13
CA LYS A 70 17.54 1.20 3.84
C LYS A 70 17.59 0.64 5.26
N ALA A 71 16.44 0.44 5.90
CA ALA A 71 16.31 -0.07 7.26
C ALA A 71 16.02 -1.58 7.33
N ALA A 72 15.46 -2.15 6.25
CA ALA A 72 15.10 -3.56 6.15
C ALA A 72 15.31 -4.03 4.69
N GLU A 73 16.45 -4.69 4.45
CA GLU A 73 16.89 -5.06 3.10
C GLU A 73 15.86 -5.90 2.32
N GLY A 74 15.09 -6.75 3.02
CA GLY A 74 14.04 -7.55 2.42
C GLY A 74 12.96 -6.75 1.68
N ALA A 75 12.79 -5.45 1.99
CA ALA A 75 11.87 -4.56 1.27
C ALA A 75 12.31 -4.25 -0.17
N LYS A 76 13.60 -4.48 -0.53
CA LYS A 76 14.08 -4.35 -1.91
C LYS A 76 13.31 -5.27 -2.88
N ARG A 77 12.80 -6.41 -2.41
CA ARG A 77 11.96 -7.34 -3.19
C ARG A 77 10.71 -6.68 -3.75
N LEU A 78 10.17 -5.65 -3.08
CA LEU A 78 9.02 -4.89 -3.59
C LEU A 78 9.42 -3.93 -4.72
N LEU A 79 10.67 -3.44 -4.73
CA LEU A 79 11.16 -2.54 -5.76
C LEU A 79 11.43 -3.26 -7.09
N GLU A 80 11.51 -4.59 -7.08
CA GLU A 80 11.58 -5.41 -8.30
C GLU A 80 10.32 -5.26 -9.15
N ASP A 81 9.15 -4.99 -8.53
CA ASP A 81 7.87 -4.78 -9.22
C ASP A 81 7.52 -3.29 -9.29
N ILE A 82 8.51 -2.44 -9.57
CA ILE A 82 8.34 -0.98 -9.58
C ILE A 82 7.14 -0.53 -10.43
N VAL A 83 6.87 -1.21 -11.54
CA VAL A 83 5.73 -0.92 -12.42
C VAL A 83 4.39 -1.11 -11.69
N MET A 84 4.25 -2.19 -10.91
CA MET A 84 3.04 -2.43 -10.12
C MET A 84 2.93 -1.43 -8.96
N LEU A 85 4.05 -1.11 -8.30
CA LEU A 85 4.06 -0.09 -7.25
C LEU A 85 3.66 1.29 -7.78
N THR A 86 4.14 1.68 -8.98
CA THR A 86 3.71 2.93 -9.64
C THR A 86 2.22 2.92 -9.93
N LYS A 87 1.68 1.82 -10.48
CA LYS A 87 0.23 1.70 -10.74
C LYS A 87 -0.60 1.86 -9.48
N ILE A 88 -0.16 1.27 -8.36
CA ILE A 88 -0.81 1.42 -7.06
C ILE A 88 -0.70 2.86 -6.56
N GLU A 89 0.48 3.47 -6.63
CA GLU A 89 0.71 4.87 -6.22
C GLU A 89 -0.18 5.84 -7.01
N ASP A 90 -0.34 5.62 -8.31
CA ASP A 90 -1.20 6.43 -9.18
C ASP A 90 -2.67 6.39 -8.77
N ALA A 91 -3.15 5.34 -8.07
CA ALA A 91 -4.52 5.27 -7.55
C ALA A 91 -4.82 6.35 -6.51
N TYR A 92 -3.81 6.87 -5.83
CA TYR A 92 -3.98 7.99 -4.89
C TYR A 92 -4.55 9.25 -5.57
N ILE A 93 -4.09 9.54 -6.79
CA ILE A 93 -4.50 10.73 -7.57
C ILE A 93 -5.56 10.36 -8.61
N GLY A 94 -5.34 9.27 -9.34
CA GLY A 94 -6.17 8.81 -10.45
C GLY A 94 -7.61 8.54 -10.06
N SER A 95 -7.85 7.88 -8.91
CA SER A 95 -9.21 7.54 -8.47
C SER A 95 -10.05 8.73 -8.00
N ARG A 96 -9.46 9.92 -7.87
CA ARG A 96 -10.13 11.10 -7.29
C ARG A 96 -10.13 12.34 -8.17
N TYR A 97 -9.14 12.48 -9.06
CA TYR A 97 -8.91 13.74 -9.76
C TYR A 97 -8.77 13.60 -11.28
N LEU A 98 -8.59 12.39 -11.81
CA LEU A 98 -8.42 12.18 -13.24
C LEU A 98 -9.71 11.67 -13.87
N PRO A 99 -10.04 12.06 -15.12
CA PRO A 99 -11.19 11.55 -15.85
C PRO A 99 -10.88 10.15 -16.44
N ARG A 100 -10.35 9.24 -15.61
CA ARG A 100 -10.13 7.83 -15.94
C ARG A 100 -10.82 6.97 -14.89
N ARG A 101 -11.26 5.78 -15.30
CA ARG A 101 -11.75 4.75 -14.39
C ARG A 101 -10.79 3.58 -14.42
N TYR A 102 -10.61 2.94 -13.28
CA TYR A 102 -9.92 1.67 -13.18
C TYR A 102 -10.81 0.56 -13.67
N GLU A 103 -10.24 -0.33 -14.48
CA GLU A 103 -10.92 -1.55 -14.91
C GLU A 103 -10.81 -2.64 -13.85
N LYS A 104 -11.72 -3.61 -13.92
CA LYS A 104 -11.76 -4.76 -13.00
C LYS A 104 -10.42 -5.48 -12.98
N GLU A 105 -9.85 -5.72 -14.15
CA GLU A 105 -8.61 -6.46 -14.36
C GLU A 105 -7.41 -5.74 -13.73
N GLU A 106 -7.41 -4.40 -13.73
CA GLU A 106 -6.37 -3.60 -13.08
C GLU A 106 -6.43 -3.78 -11.56
N VAL A 107 -7.61 -3.65 -10.97
CA VAL A 107 -7.80 -3.79 -9.52
C VAL A 107 -7.57 -5.23 -9.06
N GLU A 108 -7.99 -6.22 -9.87
CA GLU A 108 -7.74 -7.63 -9.61
C GLU A 108 -6.23 -7.91 -9.57
N ALA A 109 -5.47 -7.40 -10.54
CA ALA A 109 -4.02 -7.53 -10.57
C ALA A 109 -3.35 -6.87 -9.34
N MET A 110 -3.85 -5.71 -8.91
CA MET A 110 -3.39 -5.06 -7.68
C MET A 110 -3.67 -5.92 -6.45
N LEU A 111 -4.90 -6.39 -6.25
CA LEU A 111 -5.27 -7.25 -5.11
C LEU A 111 -4.45 -8.54 -5.08
N LYS A 112 -4.24 -9.16 -6.23
CA LYS A 112 -3.40 -10.35 -6.37
C LYS A 112 -1.96 -10.05 -5.92
N TYR A 113 -1.38 -8.95 -6.40
CA TYR A 113 -0.06 -8.52 -5.97
C TYR A 113 0.03 -8.29 -4.45
N ILE A 114 -1.02 -7.70 -3.84
CA ILE A 114 -1.04 -7.51 -2.39
C ILE A 114 -0.96 -8.84 -1.65
N LYS A 115 -1.81 -9.80 -2.04
CA LYS A 115 -1.92 -11.11 -1.37
C LYS A 115 -0.69 -11.98 -1.57
N GLU A 116 -0.14 -11.99 -2.78
CA GLU A 116 0.91 -12.94 -3.17
C GLU A 116 2.33 -12.42 -2.91
N LYS A 117 2.54 -11.10 -2.90
CA LYS A 117 3.89 -10.53 -2.77
C LYS A 117 4.00 -9.44 -1.71
N PHE A 118 3.18 -8.38 -1.78
CA PHE A 118 3.36 -7.24 -0.89
C PHE A 118 3.23 -7.61 0.59
N LYS A 119 2.11 -8.23 0.98
CA LYS A 119 1.84 -8.59 2.38
C LYS A 119 2.84 -9.63 2.91
N PRO A 120 3.15 -10.74 2.21
CA PRO A 120 4.19 -11.68 2.64
C PRO A 120 5.54 -11.00 2.88
N VAL A 121 6.00 -10.16 1.94
CA VAL A 121 7.26 -9.44 2.09
C VAL A 121 7.22 -8.52 3.30
N ILE A 122 6.14 -7.76 3.50
CA ILE A 122 5.99 -6.84 4.63
C ILE A 122 5.95 -7.60 5.96
N ASP A 123 5.21 -8.70 6.04
CA ASP A 123 5.05 -9.48 7.28
C ASP A 123 6.38 -10.10 7.74
N GLU A 124 7.29 -10.42 6.80
CA GLU A 124 8.65 -10.92 7.08
C GLU A 124 9.65 -9.86 7.62
N LEU A 125 9.39 -8.55 7.46
CA LEU A 125 10.31 -7.48 7.88
C LEU A 125 10.21 -7.14 9.37
#